data_AF-A0A4R1YHX4-F1
#
_entry.id   AF-A0A4R1YHX4-F1
#
_cell.length_a   1.000
_cell.length_b   1.000
_cell.length_c   1.000
_cell.angle_alpha   90.00
_cell.angle_beta   90.00
_cell.angle_gamma   90.00
#
_symmetry.space_group_name_H-M   'P 1'
#
loop_
_entity.id
_entity.type
_entity.pdbx_description
1 polymer ?
#
loop_
_entity_poly.entity_id
_entity_poly.type
_entity_poly.pdbx_seq_one_letter_code
_entity_poly.pdbx_strand_id
1 'polypeptide(L)'
;MTNPAPSNILPGLGFRQRFPLLALILERFVLSIVLLFAVSILIFGGLEALPGDFATTYLGQSATPQAVANIRQDLGLNRPITTRYVEWLGNAVQGDFGTSWASKNSVSEQIG
;
A
#
# COMPACT_ATOMS: atom_id res chain seq x y z
N MET A 1 15.61 -38.22 -55.24
CA MET A 1 15.97 -37.29 -54.14
C MET A 1 15.15 -36.03 -54.30
N THR A 2 13.92 -36.00 -53.78
CA THR A 2 13.13 -34.76 -53.71
C THR A 2 12.57 -34.66 -52.30
N ASN A 3 13.16 -33.74 -51.53
CA ASN A 3 12.75 -33.41 -50.18
C ASN A 3 11.63 -32.36 -50.27
N PRO A 4 10.35 -32.64 -49.95
CA PRO A 4 9.37 -31.57 -49.82
C PRO A 4 9.60 -30.83 -48.49
N ALA A 5 9.51 -29.50 -48.57
CA ALA A 5 9.84 -28.50 -47.57
C ALA A 5 9.32 -28.78 -46.13
N PRO A 6 9.98 -28.22 -45.09
CA PRO A 6 9.56 -28.40 -43.71
C PRO A 6 8.14 -27.87 -43.49
N SER A 7 7.31 -28.70 -42.87
CA SER A 7 5.97 -28.34 -42.41
C SER A 7 6.08 -27.20 -41.39
N ASN A 8 5.65 -25.99 -41.77
CA ASN A 8 5.53 -24.85 -40.89
C ASN A 8 4.52 -25.15 -39.78
N ILE A 9 5.00 -25.66 -38.65
CA ILE A 9 4.27 -25.68 -37.39
C ILE A 9 4.37 -24.24 -36.85
N LEU A 10 3.39 -23.39 -37.17
CA LEU A 10 3.24 -22.14 -36.46
C LEU A 10 2.76 -22.49 -35.04
N PRO A 11 3.56 -22.28 -33.98
CA PRO A 11 3.09 -22.49 -32.61
C PRO A 11 1.90 -21.56 -32.38
N GLY A 12 0.82 -22.10 -31.79
CA GLY A 12 -0.39 -21.36 -31.49
C GLY A 12 -0.05 -20.03 -30.82
N LEU A 13 -0.46 -18.93 -31.44
CA LEU A 13 -0.21 -17.58 -30.96
C LEU A 13 -0.59 -17.51 -29.47
N GLY A 14 0.41 -17.34 -28.60
CA GLY A 14 0.21 -17.33 -27.15
C GLY A 14 -0.79 -16.22 -26.77
N PHE A 15 -1.51 -16.40 -25.66
CA PHE A 15 -2.54 -15.46 -25.20
C PHE A 15 -2.13 -13.97 -25.23
N ARG A 16 -0.83 -13.68 -25.01
CA ARG A 16 -0.23 -12.33 -25.13
C ARG A 16 -0.35 -11.69 -26.53
N GLN A 17 -0.34 -12.48 -27.60
CA GLN A 17 -0.51 -12.01 -28.99
C GLN A 17 -1.97 -11.80 -29.36
N ARG A 18 -2.89 -12.55 -28.73
CA ARG A 18 -4.33 -12.51 -29.04
C ARG A 18 -5.04 -11.34 -28.36
N PHE A 19 -4.56 -10.91 -27.19
CA PHE A 19 -5.09 -9.74 -26.46
C PHE A 19 -3.96 -8.83 -25.95
N PRO A 20 -3.25 -8.12 -26.85
CA PRO A 20 -2.10 -7.30 -26.47
C PRO A 20 -2.50 -6.16 -25.50
N LEU A 21 -3.67 -5.57 -25.67
CA LEU A 21 -4.16 -4.50 -24.80
C LEU A 21 -4.46 -4.99 -23.38
N LEU A 22 -5.12 -6.14 -23.22
CA LEU A 22 -5.40 -6.72 -21.89
C LEU A 22 -4.10 -7.10 -21.17
N ALA A 23 -3.13 -7.68 -21.88
CA ALA A 23 -1.83 -8.00 -21.31
C ALA A 23 -1.11 -6.74 -20.78
N LEU A 24 -1.11 -5.65 -21.57
CA LEU A 24 -0.52 -4.37 -21.16
C LEU A 24 -1.25 -3.72 -19.98
N ILE A 25 -2.57 -3.78 -19.95
CA ILE A 25 -3.37 -3.23 -18.84
C ILE A 25 -3.09 -4.01 -17.56
N LEU A 26 -3.09 -5.34 -17.62
CA LEU A 26 -2.77 -6.18 -16.46
C LEU A 26 -1.35 -5.97 -15.96
N GLU A 27 -0.38 -5.88 -16.87
CA GLU A 27 1.02 -5.60 -16.52
C GLU A 27 1.16 -4.26 -15.81
N ARG A 28 0.54 -3.20 -16.36
CA ARG A 28 0.52 -1.88 -15.71
C ARG A 28 -0.16 -1.92 -14.34
N PHE A 29 -1.28 -2.61 -14.23
CA PHE A 29 -2.02 -2.71 -12.97
C PHE A 29 -1.20 -3.40 -11.88
N VAL A 30 -0.52 -4.51 -12.23
CA VAL A 30 0.39 -5.21 -11.31
C VAL A 30 1.56 -4.31 -10.91
N LEU A 31 2.19 -3.62 -11.87
CA LEU A 31 3.28 -2.68 -11.58
C LEU A 31 2.82 -1.53 -10.67
N SER A 32 1.63 -0.97 -10.91
CA SER A 32 1.04 0.06 -10.06
C SER A 32 0.79 -0.44 -8.63
N ILE A 33 0.25 -1.66 -8.47
CA ILE A 33 0.05 -2.25 -7.14
C ILE A 33 1.38 -2.45 -6.42
N VAL A 34 2.39 -3.01 -7.10
CA VAL A 34 3.72 -3.21 -6.52
C VAL A 34 4.36 -1.89 -6.11
N LEU A 35 4.23 -0.85 -6.95
CA LEU A 35 4.74 0.48 -6.64
C LEU A 35 4.03 1.08 -5.43
N LEU A 36 2.70 1.04 -5.37
CA LEU A 36 1.93 1.55 -4.23
C LEU A 36 2.28 0.80 -2.95
N PHE A 37 2.43 -0.53 -3.03
CA PHE A 37 2.85 -1.35 -1.91
C PHE A 37 4.25 -0.95 -1.42
N ALA A 38 5.23 -0.83 -2.32
CA ALA A 38 6.58 -0.39 -1.98
C ALA A 38 6.58 1.01 -1.34
N VAL A 39 5.85 1.97 -1.92
CA VAL A 39 5.69 3.32 -1.37
C VAL A 39 5.06 3.28 0.02
N SER A 40 4.03 2.44 0.24
CA SER A 40 3.40 2.30 1.56
C SER A 40 4.38 1.81 2.62
N ILE A 41 5.22 0.82 2.30
CA ILE A 41 6.27 0.32 3.21
C ILE A 41 7.30 1.40 3.48
N LEU A 42 7.73 2.13 2.45
CA LEU A 42 8.70 3.22 2.60
C LEU A 42 8.17 4.34 3.49
N ILE A 43 6.89 4.70 3.36
CA ILE A 43 6.26 5.73 4.21
C ILE A 43 6.18 5.22 5.66
N PHE A 44 5.70 4.00 5.89
CA PHE A 44 5.60 3.43 7.25
C PHE A 44 6.97 3.28 7.91
N GLY A 45 7.93 2.69 7.21
CA GLY A 45 9.29 2.52 7.70
C GLY A 45 10.00 3.86 7.89
N GLY A 46 9.77 4.82 6.99
CA GLY A 46 10.27 6.18 7.11
C GLY A 46 9.75 6.88 8.37
N LEU A 47 8.45 6.75 8.66
CA LEU A 47 7.82 7.36 9.83
C LEU A 47 8.36 6.79 11.15
N GLU A 48 8.63 5.49 11.19
CA GLU A 48 9.23 4.81 12.36
C GLU A 48 10.71 5.16 12.54
N ALA A 49 11.42 5.36 11.43
CA ALA A 49 12.83 5.75 11.45
C ALA A 49 13.04 7.21 11.86
N LEU A 50 11.98 8.03 11.90
CA LEU A 50 12.09 9.42 12.36
C LEU A 50 12.46 9.45 13.85
N PRO A 51 13.48 10.24 14.25
CA PRO A 51 13.79 10.43 15.64
C PRO A 51 12.67 11.24 16.31
N GLY A 52 11.96 10.60 17.24
CA GLY A 52 10.86 11.23 17.97
C GLY A 52 9.69 10.27 18.15
N ASP A 53 8.67 10.72 18.88
CA ASP A 53 7.42 10.00 19.01
C ASP A 53 6.29 10.87 18.46
N PHE A 54 5.45 10.28 17.60
CA PHE A 54 4.30 10.96 17.02
C PHE A 54 3.44 11.63 18.08
N ALA A 55 3.19 10.98 19.22
CA ALA A 55 2.35 11.56 20.27
C ALA A 55 2.98 12.83 20.87
N THR A 56 4.30 12.83 21.11
CA THR A 56 5.02 14.02 21.59
C THR A 56 5.03 15.15 20.56
N THR A 57 5.27 14.83 19.29
CA THR A 57 5.29 15.82 18.20
C THR A 57 3.91 16.44 17.98
N TYR A 58 2.86 15.62 18.05
CA TYR A 58 1.48 16.06 17.89
C TYR A 58 1.02 16.98 19.02
N LEU A 59 1.37 16.68 20.27
CA LEU A 59 0.98 17.49 21.43
C LEU A 59 1.84 18.76 21.59
N GLY A 60 3.06 18.78 21.04
CA GLY A 60 3.96 19.92 21.10
C GLY A 60 4.22 20.37 22.55
N GLN A 61 3.97 21.65 22.84
CA GLN A 61 4.15 22.20 24.18
C GLN A 61 3.17 21.66 25.23
N SER A 62 2.08 21.00 24.81
CA SER A 62 1.10 20.37 25.72
C SER A 62 1.42 18.90 26.00
N ALA A 63 2.61 18.40 25.62
CA ALA A 63 3.03 17.02 25.80
C ALA A 63 3.32 16.69 27.28
N THR A 64 2.28 16.60 28.11
CA THR A 64 2.39 16.04 29.45
C THR A 64 2.56 14.51 29.36
N PRO A 65 3.24 13.86 30.32
CA PRO A 65 3.43 12.41 30.30
C PRO A 65 2.10 11.64 30.20
N GLN A 66 1.06 12.10 30.89
CA GLN A 66 -0.27 11.48 30.80
C GLN A 66 -0.90 11.68 29.41
N ALA A 67 -0.85 12.88 28.84
CA ALA A 67 -1.43 13.14 27.52
C ALA A 67 -0.74 12.32 26.42
N VAL A 68 0.60 12.20 26.47
CA VAL A 68 1.38 11.39 25.54
C VAL A 68 0.99 9.91 25.66
N ALA A 69 0.88 9.38 26.88
CA ALA A 69 0.49 7.99 27.10
C ALA A 69 -0.91 7.68 26.55
N ASN A 70 -1.86 8.59 26.77
CA ASN A 70 -3.23 8.46 26.24
C ASN A 70 -3.22 8.44 24.71
N ILE A 71 -2.53 9.40 24.07
CA ILE A 71 -2.46 9.46 22.60
C ILE A 71 -1.76 8.22 22.02
N ARG A 72 -0.69 7.73 22.65
CA ARG A 72 -0.03 6.48 22.20
C ARG A 72 -0.96 5.27 22.30
N GLN A 73 -1.78 5.21 23.33
CA GLN A 73 -2.75 4.14 23.49
C GLN A 73 -3.86 4.22 22.44
N ASP A 74 -4.43 5.42 22.24
CA ASP A 74 -5.53 5.63 21.30
C ASP A 74 -5.11 5.39 19.85
N LEU A 75 -3.88 5.77 19.49
CA LEU A 75 -3.29 5.54 18.16
C LEU A 75 -2.67 4.15 18.01
N GLY A 76 -2.66 3.34 19.07
CA GLY A 76 -2.02 2.03 19.08
C GLY A 76 -0.51 2.08 18.84
N LEU A 77 0.17 3.21 19.11
CA LEU A 77 1.62 3.38 18.94
C LEU A 77 2.43 2.45 19.85
N ASN A 78 1.81 1.88 20.88
CA ASN A 78 2.41 0.87 21.75
C ASN A 78 2.47 -0.54 21.12
N ARG A 79 1.82 -0.76 19.97
CA ARG A 79 1.81 -2.05 19.26
C ARG A 79 3.01 -2.16 18.31
N PRO A 80 3.48 -3.38 18.01
CA PRO A 80 4.50 -3.58 16.98
C PRO A 80 4.08 -2.95 15.65
N ILE A 81 5.03 -2.30 14.97
CA ILE A 81 4.80 -1.64 13.69
C ILE A 81 4.22 -2.59 12.64
N THR A 82 4.67 -3.84 12.62
CA THR A 82 4.20 -4.87 11.68
C THR A 82 2.71 -5.13 11.85
N THR A 83 2.22 -5.23 13.09
CA THR A 83 0.80 -5.39 13.39
C THR A 83 0.01 -4.18 12.91
N ARG A 84 0.47 -2.97 13.23
CA ARG A 84 -0.18 -1.72 12.79
C ARG A 84 -0.25 -1.60 11.26
N TYR A 85 0.83 -1.97 10.57
CA TYR A 85 0.91 -1.93 9.11
C TYR A 85 -0.04 -2.94 8.46
N VAL A 86 -0.07 -4.19 8.94
CA VAL A 86 -0.94 -5.23 8.38
C VAL A 86 -2.42 -4.92 8.62
N GLU A 87 -2.78 -4.45 9.83
CA GLU A 87 -4.14 -4.01 10.14
C GLU A 87 -4.56 -2.85 9.23
N TRP A 88 -3.73 -1.82 9.10
CA TRP A 88 -3.99 -0.67 8.23
C TRP A 88 -4.09 -1.07 6.76
N LEU A 89 -3.16 -1.88 6.25
CA LEU A 89 -3.15 -2.33 4.86
C LEU A 89 -4.40 -3.16 4.56
N GLY A 90 -4.79 -4.04 5.48
CA GLY A 90 -6.01 -4.85 5.38
C GLY A 90 -7.28 -4.00 5.27
N ASN A 91 -7.39 -2.91 6.03
CA ASN A 91 -8.50 -1.98 5.93
C ASN A 91 -8.43 -1.15 4.64
N ALA A 92 -7.23 -0.68 4.26
CA ALA A 92 -7.03 0.13 3.07
C ALA A 92 -7.40 -0.60 1.78
N VAL A 93 -7.10 -1.90 1.66
CA VAL A 93 -7.51 -2.70 0.50
C VAL A 93 -9.02 -2.95 0.43
N GLN A 94 -9.73 -2.79 1.56
CA GLN A 94 -11.20 -2.83 1.63
C GLN A 94 -11.83 -1.44 1.39
N GLY A 95 -11.01 -0.39 1.19
CA GLY A 95 -11.47 0.98 0.99
C GLY A 95 -11.65 1.78 2.29
N ASP A 96 -11.25 1.25 3.43
CA ASP A 96 -11.22 1.96 4.70
C ASP A 96 -9.80 2.46 5.00
N PHE A 97 -9.57 3.75 4.77
CA PHE A 97 -8.28 4.40 5.04
C PHE A 97 -8.15 4.89 6.50
N GLY A 98 -9.16 4.63 7.33
CA GLY A 98 -9.23 5.06 8.72
C GLY A 98 -9.80 6.46 8.89
N THR A 99 -9.72 6.97 10.12
CA THR A 99 -10.22 8.29 10.50
C THR A 99 -9.08 9.31 10.57
N SER A 100 -9.31 10.49 10.01
CA SER A 100 -8.40 11.62 10.14
C SER A 100 -8.38 12.12 11.57
N TRP A 101 -7.19 12.21 12.16
CA TRP A 101 -7.03 12.80 13.50
C TRP A 101 -7.08 14.33 13.50
N ALA A 102 -6.92 14.97 12.34
CA ALA A 102 -7.05 16.42 12.21
C ALA A 102 -8.51 16.86 12.14
N SER A 103 -9.35 16.14 11.40
CA SER A 103 -10.77 16.50 11.16
C SER A 103 -11.77 15.60 11.89
N LYS A 104 -11.33 14.49 12.50
CA LYS A 104 -12.17 13.44 13.10
C LYS A 104 -13.15 12.76 12.13
N ASN A 105 -12.98 12.96 10.84
CA ASN A 105 -13.82 12.38 9.79
C ASN A 105 -13.14 11.19 9.13
N SER A 106 -13.93 10.30 8.50
CA SER A 106 -13.40 9.21 7.67
C SER A 106 -12.53 9.79 6.56
N VAL A 107 -11.35 9.19 6.34
CA VAL A 107 -10.48 9.58 5.23
C VAL A 107 -11.12 9.19 3.90
N SER A 108 -11.78 8.04 3.85
CA SER A 108 -12.48 7.56 2.65
C SER A 108 -13.59 8.53 2.19
N GLU A 109 -14.29 9.17 3.13
CA GLU A 109 -15.30 10.21 2.83
C GLU A 109 -14.70 11.53 2.33
N GLN A 110 -13.42 11.80 2.64
CA GLN A 110 -12.76 13.04 2.23
C GLN A 110 -12.14 12.95 0.83
N ILE A 111 -11.84 11.74 0.37
CA ILE A 111 -11.22 11.47 -0.94
C ILE A 111 -12.20 10.85 -1.95
N GLY A 112 -13.44 10.59 -1.51
CA GLY A 112 -14.53 10.03 -2.30
C GLY A 112 -15.53 11.09 -2.75
#